data_AF-A0A6B8K9Y1-F1
#
_entry.id   AF-A0A6B8K9Y1-F1
#
_cell.length_a   1.000
_cell.length_b   1.000
_cell.length_c   1.000
_cell.angle_alpha   90.00
_cell.angle_beta   90.00
_cell.angle_gamma   90.00
#
_symmetry.space_group_name_H-M   'P 1'
#
loop_
_entity.id
_entity.type
_entity.pdbx_description
1 polymer ?
#
loop_
_entity_poly.entity_id
_entity_poly.type
_entity_poly.pdbx_seq_one_letter_code
_entity_poly.pdbx_strand_id
1 'polypeptide(L)'
;MNSEARRYVGDADQMRPDDGLMCWVDGTIESPIAEPETPEEFGDRHLWVVTTENVHYAPEACDFGKCRGAGATKHSNLTGGGRAFVGGELVFLEADTIAITGCSGRYRLRSGKEMAAIERAFVESGYNVWSMGYNEDTNRPHQFGLSDPKWISL
;
A
#
# COMPACT_ATOMS: atom_id res chain seq x y z
N MET A 1 16.98 -27.91 -15.00
CA MET A 1 16.25 -26.97 -15.88
C MET A 1 16.78 -25.59 -15.58
N ASN A 2 17.37 -24.93 -16.58
CA ASN A 2 17.86 -23.56 -16.45
C ASN A 2 16.65 -22.61 -16.37
N SER A 3 16.37 -22.06 -15.20
CA SER A 3 15.53 -20.87 -15.10
C SER A 3 16.36 -19.72 -15.67
N GLU A 4 16.02 -19.25 -16.87
CA GLU A 4 16.58 -18.01 -17.38
C GLU A 4 16.25 -16.89 -16.39
N ALA A 5 17.26 -16.46 -15.62
CA ALA A 5 17.12 -15.32 -14.72
C ALA A 5 16.74 -14.10 -15.56
N ARG A 6 15.47 -13.69 -15.45
CA ARG A 6 14.90 -12.64 -16.28
C ARG A 6 15.60 -11.33 -15.95
N ARG A 7 16.21 -10.69 -16.95
CA ARG A 7 16.90 -9.42 -16.78
C ARG A 7 15.92 -8.27 -16.90
N TYR A 8 15.75 -7.56 -15.81
CA TYR A 8 15.07 -6.28 -15.76
C TYR A 8 16.02 -5.17 -16.22
N VAL A 9 15.54 -4.25 -17.05
CA VAL A 9 16.38 -3.29 -17.80
C VAL A 9 16.21 -1.85 -17.29
N GLY A 10 15.10 -1.53 -16.60
CA GLY A 10 14.88 -0.17 -16.09
C GLY A 10 14.01 -0.09 -14.84
N ASP A 11 14.15 1.00 -14.09
CA ASP A 11 13.43 1.26 -12.82
C ASP A 11 11.90 1.27 -12.93
N ALA A 12 11.35 1.33 -14.14
CA ALA A 12 9.91 1.35 -14.42
C ALA A 12 9.37 0.02 -14.98
N ASP A 13 10.18 -1.04 -15.08
CA ASP A 13 9.67 -2.34 -15.48
C ASP A 13 8.51 -2.74 -14.57
N GLN A 14 7.42 -3.18 -15.19
CA GLN A 14 6.23 -3.58 -14.46
C GLN A 14 6.44 -4.94 -13.79
N MET A 15 6.03 -5.04 -12.52
CA MET A 15 5.89 -6.33 -11.85
C MET A 15 4.79 -7.16 -12.49
N ARG A 16 4.91 -8.47 -12.37
CA ARG A 16 3.88 -9.44 -12.77
C ARG A 16 3.38 -10.20 -11.54
N PRO A 17 2.30 -10.97 -11.66
CA PRO A 17 1.86 -11.86 -10.58
C PRO A 17 2.98 -12.75 -10.04
N ASP A 18 3.83 -13.30 -10.91
CA ASP A 18 4.99 -14.12 -10.51
C ASP A 18 6.06 -13.35 -9.73
N ASP A 19 6.07 -12.01 -9.81
CA ASP A 19 6.95 -11.13 -9.03
C ASP A 19 6.31 -10.71 -7.69
N GLY A 20 5.06 -11.11 -7.43
CA GLY A 20 4.26 -10.71 -6.27
C GLY A 20 3.32 -9.53 -6.50
N LEU A 21 3.05 -9.14 -7.75
CA LEU A 21 2.00 -8.14 -8.05
C LEU A 21 0.62 -8.76 -7.85
N MET A 22 -0.18 -8.17 -6.97
CA MET A 22 -1.51 -8.62 -6.64
C MET A 22 -2.55 -7.53 -6.96
N CYS A 23 -3.78 -7.95 -7.22
CA CYS A 23 -4.94 -7.07 -7.24
C CYS A 23 -5.63 -7.16 -5.89
N TRP A 24 -6.08 -6.02 -5.37
CA TRP A 24 -6.92 -5.98 -4.19
C TRP A 24 -8.21 -6.76 -4.43
N VAL A 25 -8.67 -7.45 -3.40
CA VAL A 25 -9.90 -8.23 -3.40
C VAL A 25 -10.67 -7.81 -2.16
N ASP A 26 -11.99 -7.71 -2.28
CA ASP A 26 -12.84 -7.38 -1.15
C ASP A 26 -12.74 -8.46 -0.06
N GLY A 27 -12.66 -8.01 1.19
CA GLY A 27 -12.63 -8.84 2.38
C GLY A 27 -14.04 -9.30 2.78
N THR A 28 -14.12 -9.92 3.96
CA THR A 28 -15.36 -10.54 4.46
C THR A 28 -16.02 -9.77 5.58
N ILE A 29 -15.44 -8.66 6.05
CA ILE A 29 -16.01 -7.89 7.15
C ILE A 29 -17.16 -7.04 6.62
N GLU A 30 -18.36 -7.28 7.14
CA GLU A 30 -19.55 -6.48 6.81
C GLU A 30 -19.67 -5.21 7.67
N SER A 31 -19.00 -5.16 8.82
CA SER A 31 -19.02 -4.01 9.74
C SER A 31 -17.74 -3.95 10.58
N PRO A 32 -17.15 -2.76 10.79
CA PRO A 32 -15.95 -2.61 11.62
C PRO A 32 -16.17 -3.19 13.01
N ILE A 33 -15.17 -3.90 13.51
CA ILE A 33 -15.17 -4.39 14.89
C ILE A 33 -14.97 -3.22 15.88
N ALA A 34 -15.14 -3.51 17.17
CA ALA A 34 -14.70 -2.58 18.22
C ALA A 34 -13.21 -2.26 18.07
N GLU A 35 -12.82 -1.01 18.36
CA GLU A 35 -11.43 -0.56 18.25
C GLU A 35 -10.49 -1.53 19.01
N PRO A 36 -9.56 -2.20 18.30
CA PRO A 36 -8.61 -3.10 18.93
C PRO A 36 -7.48 -2.32 19.60
N GLU A 37 -6.57 -3.04 20.26
CA GLU A 37 -5.36 -2.42 20.79
C GLU A 37 -4.53 -1.80 19.65
N THR A 38 -3.95 -0.63 19.91
CA THR A 38 -3.09 0.06 18.96
C THR A 38 -1.90 -0.83 18.60
N PRO A 39 -1.60 -1.06 17.31
CA PRO A 39 -0.44 -1.85 16.90
C PRO A 39 0.86 -1.23 17.41
N GLU A 40 1.67 -2.00 18.13
CA GLU A 40 2.98 -1.55 18.63
C GLU A 40 4.06 -1.62 17.55
N GLU A 41 3.94 -2.57 16.62
CA GLU A 41 4.92 -2.81 15.55
C GLU A 41 4.24 -3.02 14.20
N PHE A 42 4.90 -2.56 13.14
CA PHE A 42 4.50 -2.78 11.77
C PHE A 42 5.46 -3.76 11.10
N GLY A 43 4.93 -4.89 10.64
CA GLY A 43 5.69 -5.94 9.97
C GLY A 43 6.05 -5.61 8.52
N ASP A 44 6.04 -6.65 7.66
CA ASP A 44 6.45 -6.55 6.27
C ASP A 44 5.57 -5.59 5.47
N ARG A 45 6.22 -4.58 4.88
CA ARG A 45 5.56 -3.54 4.11
C ARG A 45 5.24 -4.00 2.70
N HIS A 46 4.05 -3.61 2.28
CA HIS A 46 3.60 -3.66 0.91
C HIS A 46 3.43 -2.24 0.38
N LEU A 47 3.66 -2.05 -0.91
CA LEU A 47 3.22 -0.86 -1.61
C LEU A 47 1.84 -1.12 -2.19
N TRP A 48 0.97 -0.11 -2.18
CA TRP A 48 -0.32 -0.16 -2.86
C TRP A 48 -0.51 1.06 -3.77
N VAL A 49 -1.33 0.91 -4.81
CA VAL A 49 -1.66 1.99 -5.76
C VAL A 49 -3.07 1.82 -6.32
N VAL A 50 -3.85 2.89 -6.32
CA VAL A 50 -5.20 2.95 -6.91
C VAL A 50 -5.07 3.43 -8.35
N THR A 51 -5.38 2.54 -9.30
CA THR A 51 -5.43 2.84 -10.74
C THR A 51 -6.85 3.17 -11.17
N THR A 52 -7.08 3.34 -12.48
CA THR A 52 -8.42 3.53 -13.04
C THR A 52 -9.28 2.27 -13.00
N GLU A 53 -8.67 1.09 -12.90
CA GLU A 53 -9.37 -0.19 -13.03
C GLU A 53 -9.34 -1.00 -11.74
N ASN A 54 -8.20 -0.98 -11.04
CA ASN A 54 -7.96 -1.83 -9.88
C ASN A 54 -7.11 -1.10 -8.83
N VAL A 55 -7.11 -1.62 -7.60
CA VAL A 55 -6.06 -1.36 -6.63
C VAL A 55 -5.03 -2.49 -6.76
N HIS A 56 -3.76 -2.13 -6.99
CA HIS A 56 -2.67 -3.08 -7.01
C HIS A 56 -1.84 -2.97 -5.74
N TYR A 57 -1.28 -4.08 -5.29
CA TYR A 57 -0.31 -4.08 -4.20
C TYR A 57 0.76 -5.15 -4.40
N ALA A 58 1.91 -4.97 -3.77
CA ALA A 58 3.03 -5.93 -3.80
C ALA A 58 3.96 -5.70 -2.61
N PRO A 59 4.70 -6.73 -2.13
CA PRO A 59 5.70 -6.54 -1.09
C PRO A 59 6.77 -5.54 -1.55
N GLU A 60 7.16 -4.63 -0.66
CA GLU A 60 8.23 -3.65 -0.94
C GLU A 60 9.59 -4.36 -1.03
N ALA A 61 9.86 -5.27 -0.08
CA ALA A 61 11.06 -6.06 0.01
C ALA A 61 10.84 -7.48 -0.55
N CYS A 62 10.95 -7.62 -1.88
CA CYS A 62 10.87 -8.91 -2.58
C CYS A 62 12.05 -9.14 -3.53
N ASP A 63 12.14 -10.33 -4.11
CA ASP A 63 13.23 -10.69 -5.02
C ASP A 63 13.28 -9.79 -6.26
N PHE A 64 12.13 -9.36 -6.78
CA PHE A 64 12.05 -8.35 -7.84
C PHE A 64 12.70 -7.03 -7.40
N GLY A 65 12.38 -6.55 -6.20
CA GLY A 65 12.93 -5.32 -5.62
C GLY A 65 14.45 -5.39 -5.41
N LYS A 66 14.96 -6.53 -4.91
CA LYS A 66 16.40 -6.77 -4.70
C LYS A 66 17.21 -6.66 -6.00
N CYS A 67 16.61 -6.95 -7.15
CA CYS A 67 17.26 -6.80 -8.45
C CYS A 67 17.29 -5.33 -8.97
N ARG A 68 16.75 -4.36 -8.22
CA ARG A 68 16.71 -2.94 -8.60
C ARG A 68 17.84 -2.15 -7.97
N GLY A 69 18.18 -1.01 -8.56
CA GLY A 69 19.21 -0.11 -8.02
C GLY A 69 18.90 0.41 -6.61
N ALA A 70 17.63 0.49 -6.23
CA ALA A 70 17.20 0.88 -4.89
C ALA A 70 17.08 -0.30 -3.91
N GLY A 71 17.22 -1.55 -4.38
CA GLY A 71 17.03 -2.76 -3.56
C GLY A 71 15.59 -3.02 -3.10
N ALA A 72 14.62 -2.26 -3.59
CA ALA A 72 13.21 -2.35 -3.23
C ALA A 72 12.30 -2.09 -4.43
N THR A 73 11.07 -2.61 -4.34
CA THR A 73 9.97 -2.29 -5.27
C THR A 73 9.59 -0.82 -5.14
N LYS A 74 9.13 -0.21 -6.24
CA LYS A 74 8.56 1.16 -6.26
C LYS A 74 7.13 1.12 -6.78
N HIS A 75 6.29 2.11 -6.45
CA HIS A 75 4.91 2.19 -6.98
C HIS A 75 4.85 2.21 -8.51
N SER A 76 5.85 2.76 -9.20
CA SER A 76 5.92 2.72 -10.66
C SER A 76 6.08 1.30 -11.21
N ASN A 77 6.62 0.36 -10.42
CA ASN A 77 6.70 -1.04 -10.84
C ASN A 77 5.33 -1.72 -10.77
N LEU A 78 4.43 -1.30 -9.87
CA LEU A 78 3.08 -1.85 -9.81
C LEU A 78 2.25 -1.47 -11.06
N THR A 79 2.53 -0.28 -11.62
CA THR A 79 1.76 0.29 -12.75
C THR A 79 2.47 0.22 -14.10
N GLY A 80 3.74 -0.23 -14.15
CA GLY A 80 4.57 -0.13 -15.35
C GLY A 80 4.86 1.32 -15.77
N GLY A 81 4.83 2.24 -14.80
CA GLY A 81 4.92 3.68 -15.04
C GLY A 81 3.64 4.31 -15.59
N GLY A 82 2.51 3.61 -15.54
CA GLY A 82 1.20 4.11 -15.94
C GLY A 82 0.64 5.20 -15.02
N ARG A 83 -0.60 5.62 -15.33
CA ARG A 83 -1.36 6.57 -14.51
C ARG A 83 -1.98 5.86 -13.32
N ALA A 84 -1.99 6.54 -12.18
CA ALA A 84 -2.70 6.15 -10.98
C ALA A 84 -3.17 7.40 -10.24
N PHE A 85 -4.18 7.26 -9.39
CA PHE A 85 -4.73 8.37 -8.61
C PHE A 85 -3.84 8.67 -7.40
N VAL A 86 -3.56 7.65 -6.61
CA VAL A 86 -2.77 7.74 -5.37
C VAL A 86 -2.17 6.37 -5.04
N GLY A 87 -1.09 6.36 -4.26
CA GLY A 87 -0.54 5.14 -3.68
C GLY A 87 0.05 5.41 -2.30
N GLY A 88 0.46 4.35 -1.64
CA GLY A 88 1.01 4.42 -0.30
C GLY A 88 1.63 3.10 0.15
N GLU A 89 1.77 2.95 1.46
CA GLU A 89 2.26 1.74 2.10
C GLU A 89 1.09 1.05 2.83
N LEU A 90 1.19 -0.27 2.95
CA LEU A 90 0.22 -1.19 3.53
C LEU A 90 0.97 -2.21 4.38
N VAL A 91 0.43 -2.56 5.53
CA VAL A 91 0.87 -3.69 6.35
C VAL A 91 -0.35 -4.51 6.70
N PHE A 92 -0.27 -5.82 6.50
CA PHE A 92 -1.26 -6.76 7.02
C PHE A 92 -0.91 -7.06 8.47
N LEU A 93 -1.82 -6.72 9.38
CA LEU A 93 -1.69 -7.02 10.81
C LEU A 93 -2.31 -8.39 11.11
N GLU A 94 -3.47 -8.64 10.50
CA GLU A 94 -4.16 -9.93 10.48
C GLU A 94 -4.74 -10.16 9.07
N ALA A 95 -5.52 -11.24 8.89
CA ALA A 95 -6.08 -11.60 7.57
C ALA A 95 -7.03 -10.53 7.01
N ASP A 96 -7.77 -9.86 7.88
CA ASP A 96 -8.80 -8.87 7.57
C ASP A 96 -8.52 -7.49 8.16
N THR A 97 -7.35 -7.31 8.78
CA THR A 97 -6.95 -6.10 9.48
C THR A 97 -5.65 -5.56 8.90
N ILE A 98 -5.71 -4.31 8.43
CA ILE A 98 -4.59 -3.65 7.75
C ILE A 98 -4.24 -2.33 8.40
N ALA A 99 -3.00 -1.92 8.22
CA ALA A 99 -2.56 -0.54 8.46
C ALA A 99 -2.12 0.11 7.15
N ILE A 100 -2.47 1.38 6.94
CA ILE A 100 -2.19 2.09 5.69
C ILE A 100 -1.56 3.48 5.91
N THR A 101 -0.73 3.88 4.95
CA THR A 101 -0.28 5.26 4.74
C THR A 101 -0.61 5.72 3.31
N GLY A 102 -0.56 7.02 3.05
CA GLY A 102 -0.59 7.60 1.69
C GLY A 102 0.80 7.88 1.10
N CYS A 103 1.87 7.27 1.65
CA CYS A 103 3.25 7.59 1.31
C CYS A 103 3.68 7.01 -0.05
N SER A 104 3.50 7.79 -1.11
CA SER A 104 4.08 7.51 -2.42
C SER A 104 4.86 8.70 -2.96
N GLY A 105 6.08 8.47 -3.45
CA GLY A 105 6.89 9.51 -4.08
C GLY A 105 6.29 10.04 -5.39
N ARG A 106 5.69 9.13 -6.19
CA ARG A 106 5.15 9.41 -7.53
C ARG A 106 3.65 9.68 -7.54
N TYR A 107 2.87 8.85 -6.83
CA TYR A 107 1.40 8.95 -6.80
C TYR A 107 0.96 9.57 -5.47
N ARG A 108 1.36 10.82 -5.26
CA ARG A 108 1.23 11.51 -3.98
C ARG A 108 -0.22 11.75 -3.59
N LEU A 109 -0.54 11.38 -2.36
CA LEU A 109 -1.69 11.86 -1.62
C LEU A 109 -1.53 13.36 -1.28
N ARG A 110 -2.58 14.16 -1.53
CA ARG A 110 -2.48 15.63 -1.55
C ARG A 110 -3.25 16.35 -0.44
N SER A 111 -4.11 15.65 0.29
CA SER A 111 -4.90 16.26 1.35
C SER A 111 -5.45 15.22 2.32
N GLY A 112 -5.87 15.65 3.51
CA GLY A 112 -6.62 14.81 4.43
C GLY A 112 -7.94 14.29 3.85
N LYS A 113 -8.57 15.03 2.92
CA LYS A 113 -9.80 14.57 2.23
C LYS A 113 -9.55 13.39 1.32
N GLU A 114 -8.43 13.39 0.58
CA GLU A 114 -8.03 12.23 -0.22
C GLU A 114 -7.71 11.05 0.70
N MET A 115 -7.08 11.27 1.86
CA MET A 115 -6.80 10.20 2.82
C MET A 115 -8.08 9.58 3.36
N ALA A 116 -9.02 10.41 3.83
CA ALA A 116 -10.30 9.94 4.36
C ALA A 116 -11.10 9.14 3.32
N ALA A 117 -11.02 9.51 2.03
CA ALA A 117 -11.67 8.75 0.97
C ALA A 117 -11.03 7.36 0.77
N ILE A 118 -9.71 7.26 0.88
CA ILE A 118 -8.98 5.98 0.79
C ILE A 118 -9.25 5.10 2.01
N GLU A 119 -9.17 5.66 3.21
CA GLU A 119 -9.49 4.99 4.47
C GLU A 119 -10.88 4.35 4.38
N ARG A 120 -11.88 5.16 4.01
CA ARG A 120 -13.24 4.71 3.81
C ARG A 120 -13.35 3.61 2.76
N ALA A 121 -12.67 3.75 1.62
CA ALA A 121 -12.73 2.74 0.55
C ALA A 121 -12.18 1.38 1.02
N PHE A 122 -11.10 1.37 1.80
CA PHE A 122 -10.58 0.12 2.36
C PHE A 122 -11.55 -0.50 3.38
N VAL A 123 -12.17 0.31 4.24
CA VAL A 123 -13.19 -0.21 5.18
C VAL A 123 -14.41 -0.76 4.44
N GLU A 124 -14.94 -0.01 3.46
CA GLU A 124 -16.07 -0.43 2.63
C GLU A 124 -15.74 -1.66 1.76
N SER A 125 -14.46 -1.90 1.45
CA SER A 125 -13.99 -3.14 0.80
C SER A 125 -13.90 -4.33 1.74
N GLY A 126 -14.34 -4.21 3.01
CA GLY A 126 -14.47 -5.34 3.94
C GLY A 126 -13.23 -5.62 4.78
N TYR A 127 -12.49 -4.57 5.16
CA TYR A 127 -11.31 -4.65 6.02
C TYR A 127 -11.42 -3.74 7.25
N ASN A 128 -10.81 -4.18 8.34
CA ASN A 128 -10.49 -3.34 9.49
C ASN A 128 -9.26 -2.48 9.16
N VAL A 129 -9.33 -1.17 9.40
CA VAL A 129 -8.30 -0.23 8.93
C VAL A 129 -7.75 0.60 10.08
N TRP A 130 -6.44 0.47 10.27
CA TRP A 130 -5.60 1.45 10.95
C TRP A 130 -5.02 2.42 9.91
N SER A 131 -5.07 3.72 10.18
CA SER A 131 -4.52 4.73 9.29
C SER A 131 -3.49 5.60 10.00
N MET A 132 -2.37 5.85 9.34
CA MET A 132 -1.42 6.87 9.81
C MET A 132 -1.96 8.29 9.58
N GLY A 133 -2.93 8.46 8.68
CA GLY A 133 -3.57 9.74 8.38
C GLY A 133 -2.70 10.71 7.58
N TYR A 134 -3.15 11.97 7.55
CA TYR A 134 -2.50 13.07 6.84
C TYR A 134 -2.07 14.19 7.78
N ASN A 135 -0.86 14.69 7.57
CA ASN A 135 -0.31 15.84 8.27
C ASN A 135 -0.53 17.11 7.43
N GLU A 136 -1.51 17.92 7.83
CA GLU A 136 -1.86 19.18 7.16
C GLU A 136 -0.74 20.24 7.29
N ASP A 137 0.00 20.25 8.40
CA ASP A 137 1.06 21.24 8.65
C ASP A 137 2.24 21.07 7.67
N THR A 138 2.55 19.82 7.31
CA THR A 138 3.63 19.47 6.39
C THR A 138 3.14 19.15 4.98
N ASN A 139 1.81 19.13 4.79
CA ASN A 139 1.13 18.73 3.55
C ASN A 139 1.62 17.37 3.04
N ARG A 140 1.72 16.39 3.95
CA ARG A 140 2.24 15.04 3.69
C ARG A 140 1.49 13.97 4.49
N PRO A 141 1.36 12.75 3.95
CA PRO A 141 0.92 11.60 4.76
C PRO A 141 1.93 11.30 5.89
N HIS A 142 1.42 10.82 7.02
CA HIS A 142 2.26 10.28 8.07
C HIS A 142 2.86 8.94 7.63
N GLN A 143 4.08 8.65 8.10
CA GLN A 143 4.80 7.41 7.82
C GLN A 143 4.68 6.45 8.99
N PHE A 144 4.73 5.14 8.72
CA PHE A 144 4.83 4.14 9.77
C PHE A 144 6.02 4.40 10.70
N GLY A 145 5.75 4.35 12.01
CA GLY A 145 6.75 4.55 13.07
C GLY A 145 7.03 6.01 13.45
N LEU A 146 6.36 7.00 12.84
CA LEU A 146 6.53 8.42 13.17
C LEU A 146 5.34 9.05 13.92
N SER A 147 4.22 8.34 14.00
CA SER A 147 3.03 8.75 14.74
C SER A 147 2.20 7.53 15.11
N ASP A 148 1.29 7.67 16.06
CA ASP A 148 0.35 6.59 16.39
C ASP A 148 -0.69 6.45 15.26
N PRO A 149 -1.04 5.22 14.88
CA PRO A 149 -2.12 4.99 13.93
C PRO A 149 -3.47 5.31 14.57
N LYS A 150 -4.47 5.60 13.73
CA LYS A 150 -5.86 5.86 14.13
C LYS A 150 -6.74 4.75 13.61
N TRP A 151 -7.61 4.23 14.47
CA TRP A 151 -8.64 3.30 14.06
C TRP A 151 -9.70 4.01 13.22
N ILE A 152 -10.04 3.45 12.06
CA ILE A 152 -11.06 4.00 11.18
C ILE A 152 -12.36 3.24 11.40
N SER A 153 -13.36 3.93 11.93
CA SER A 153 -14.75 3.47 12.03
C SER A 153 -15.64 4.28 11.07
N LEU A 154 -16.63 3.61 10.47
CA LEU A 154 -17.64 4.23 9.59
C LEU A 154 -18.82 4.80 10.37
#